data_AF-A0A421K0F0-F1
#
_entry.id   AF-A0A421K0F0-F1
#
_cell.length_a   1.000
_cell.length_b   1.000
_cell.length_c   1.000
_cell.angle_alpha   90.00
_cell.angle_beta   90.00
_cell.angle_gamma   90.00
#
_symmetry.space_group_name_H-M   'P 1'
#
loop_
_entity.id
_entity.type
_entity.pdbx_description
1 polymer ?
#
loop_
_entity_poly.entity_id
_entity_poly.type
_entity_poly.pdbx_seq_one_letter_code
_entity_poly.pdbx_strand_id
1 'polypeptide(L)'
;MQIGFGLSHPGTVPLCSIMDAWKLYRMKFRYLLILFMVLATLSAASERLQHNDLSKLAKSAKKEKLPILLIVSQHHCPFCVRLKREIIFPMQLSGDYQDRVIMVEILLDSADSIRDLDGNLVHPSQIGTAYNVWVTPTLLFLDHTGREVHRRMLGVNTIEMYGHYLDESLQAALGAVKKGDRSYTPTVKDIQGDAPGYDQLY
;
A
#
# COMPACT_ATOMS: atom_id res chain seq x y z
N MET A 1 -104.82 9.30 14.77
CA MET A 1 -104.90 10.76 14.58
C MET A 1 -103.52 11.33 14.88
N GLN A 2 -102.76 11.68 13.82
CA GLN A 2 -101.70 12.72 13.73
C GLN A 2 -100.54 12.66 14.77
N ILE A 3 -99.25 12.87 14.48
CA ILE A 3 -98.55 13.69 13.49
C ILE A 3 -97.09 13.19 13.45
N GLY A 4 -96.44 13.21 12.29
CA GLY A 4 -94.98 13.02 12.19
C GLY A 4 -94.22 14.32 12.51
N PHE A 5 -93.04 14.17 13.09
CA PHE A 5 -92.00 15.20 13.14
C PHE A 5 -90.64 14.54 12.87
N GLY A 6 -89.99 14.96 11.79
CA GLY A 6 -88.59 14.67 11.53
C GLY A 6 -87.69 15.61 12.33
N LEU A 7 -86.62 15.07 12.92
CA LEU A 7 -85.46 15.83 13.34
C LEU A 7 -84.18 15.11 12.91
N SER A 8 -83.39 15.89 12.16
CA SER A 8 -82.09 15.65 11.54
C SER A 8 -81.01 15.16 12.51
N HIS A 9 -80.21 14.17 12.09
CA HIS A 9 -78.92 13.83 12.71
C HIS A 9 -77.76 14.56 12.01
N PRO A 10 -76.69 14.92 12.75
CA PRO A 10 -75.54 15.65 12.23
C PRO A 10 -74.56 14.74 11.47
N GLY A 11 -73.91 15.34 10.47
CA GLY A 11 -73.01 14.69 9.52
C GLY A 11 -71.70 14.18 10.13
N THR A 12 -71.24 13.08 9.55
CA THR A 12 -69.95 12.43 9.78
C THR A 12 -68.83 13.17 9.03
N VAL A 13 -67.72 13.41 9.71
CA VAL A 13 -66.49 13.97 9.13
C VAL A 13 -65.64 12.82 8.56
N PRO A 14 -65.11 12.89 7.33
CA PRO A 14 -64.36 11.79 6.74
C PRO A 14 -62.90 11.74 7.21
N LEU A 15 -62.45 10.51 7.50
CA LEU A 15 -61.08 10.09 7.75
C LEU A 15 -60.21 10.29 6.48
N CYS A 16 -59.63 11.46 6.28
CA CYS A 16 -58.63 11.65 5.22
C CYS A 16 -57.62 12.74 5.59
N SER A 17 -56.79 12.50 6.61
CA SER A 17 -55.63 13.37 6.91
C SER A 17 -54.55 12.67 7.73
N ILE A 18 -54.03 11.54 7.24
CA ILE A 18 -52.85 10.85 7.84
C ILE A 18 -51.80 10.42 6.78
N MET A 19 -52.08 10.53 5.47
CA MET A 19 -51.22 9.93 4.43
C MET A 19 -50.05 10.79 3.89
N ASP A 20 -49.85 12.04 4.34
CA ASP A 20 -48.81 12.92 3.76
C ASP A 20 -47.51 13.02 4.58
N ALA A 21 -47.48 12.55 5.83
CA ALA A 21 -46.28 12.62 6.67
C ALA A 21 -45.20 11.58 6.30
N TRP A 22 -45.58 10.46 5.65
CA TRP A 22 -44.66 9.37 5.32
C TRP A 22 -43.78 9.63 4.08
N LYS A 23 -44.23 10.48 3.15
CA LYS A 23 -43.48 10.75 1.90
C LYS A 23 -42.27 11.66 2.13
N LEU A 24 -42.35 12.59 3.08
CA LEU A 24 -41.25 13.49 3.43
C LEU A 24 -40.15 12.77 4.23
N TYR A 25 -40.53 11.83 5.10
CA TYR A 25 -39.57 11.03 5.88
C TYR A 25 -38.79 10.06 4.98
N ARG A 26 -39.45 9.42 4.01
CA ARG A 26 -38.81 8.51 3.04
C ARG A 26 -37.80 9.20 2.12
N MET A 27 -38.03 10.47 1.78
CA MET A 27 -37.09 11.23 0.93
C MET A 27 -35.87 11.72 1.70
N LYS A 28 -36.04 12.24 2.93
CA LYS A 28 -34.89 12.65 3.76
C LYS A 28 -34.00 11.46 4.11
N PHE A 29 -34.57 10.28 4.34
CA PHE A 29 -33.82 9.06 4.58
C PHE A 29 -32.99 8.61 3.36
N ARG A 30 -33.53 8.79 2.14
CA ARG A 30 -32.82 8.44 0.90
C ARG A 30 -31.65 9.40 0.61
N TYR A 31 -31.81 10.70 0.91
CA TYR A 31 -30.69 11.66 0.81
C TYR A 31 -29.64 11.45 1.91
N LEU A 32 -30.05 11.09 3.13
CA LEU A 32 -29.12 10.74 4.21
C LEU A 32 -28.33 9.46 3.89
N LEU A 33 -28.98 8.45 3.28
CA LEU A 33 -28.33 7.22 2.82
C LEU A 33 -27.35 7.45 1.67
N ILE A 34 -27.69 8.32 0.70
CA ILE A 34 -26.78 8.68 -0.39
C ILE A 34 -25.59 9.49 0.15
N LEU A 35 -25.82 10.44 1.06
CA LEU A 35 -24.76 11.20 1.72
C LEU A 35 -23.82 10.29 2.55
N PHE A 36 -24.38 9.28 3.23
CA PHE A 36 -23.59 8.27 3.95
C PHE A 36 -22.79 7.36 3.01
N MET A 37 -23.35 6.95 1.87
CA MET A 37 -22.63 6.19 0.83
C MET A 37 -21.47 6.98 0.21
N VAL A 38 -21.64 8.28 -0.02
CA VAL A 38 -20.58 9.14 -0.58
C VAL A 38 -19.46 9.39 0.44
N LEU A 39 -19.75 9.38 1.74
CA LEU A 39 -18.74 9.54 2.80
C LEU A 39 -17.92 8.26 3.04
N ALA A 40 -18.52 7.09 2.79
CA ALA A 40 -17.88 5.79 3.03
C ALA A 40 -16.81 5.41 2.00
N THR A 41 -16.73 6.09 0.85
CA THR A 41 -15.75 5.79 -0.21
C THR A 41 -14.37 6.43 0.03
N LEU A 42 -14.21 7.28 1.05
CA LEU A 42 -12.94 7.99 1.32
C LEU A 42 -12.01 7.27 2.32
N SER A 43 -12.41 6.14 2.89
CA SER A 43 -11.65 5.43 3.94
C SER A 43 -11.08 4.11 3.44
N ALA A 44 -10.09 4.16 2.55
CA ALA A 44 -9.21 3.02 2.27
C ALA A 44 -7.89 3.48 1.62
N ALA A 45 -7.17 4.40 2.28
CA ALA A 45 -5.83 4.82 1.84
C ALA A 45 -4.91 4.92 3.05
N SER A 46 -4.77 3.82 3.78
CA SER A 46 -3.85 3.73 4.90
C SER A 46 -3.15 2.38 4.78
N GLU A 47 -1.84 2.43 4.55
CA GLU A 47 -0.90 1.30 4.53
C GLU A 47 -0.67 0.61 3.16
N ARG A 48 -0.18 1.39 2.18
CA ARG A 48 0.09 0.91 0.81
C ARG A 48 1.41 0.15 0.65
N LEU A 49 2.30 0.14 1.65
CA LEU A 49 3.64 -0.47 1.56
C LEU A 49 3.80 -1.79 2.30
N GLN A 50 3.11 -2.01 3.42
CA GLN A 50 3.29 -3.25 4.16
C GLN A 50 2.48 -4.35 3.49
N HIS A 51 3.17 -5.34 2.94
CA HIS A 51 2.56 -6.57 2.47
C HIS A 51 3.13 -7.72 3.28
N ASN A 52 2.26 -8.42 3.99
CA ASN A 52 2.61 -9.60 4.76
C ASN A 52 2.73 -10.87 3.89
N ASP A 53 2.69 -10.74 2.56
CA ASP A 53 2.74 -11.87 1.63
C ASP A 53 3.51 -11.50 0.36
N LEU A 54 4.82 -11.77 0.37
CA LEU A 54 5.70 -11.53 -0.76
C LEU A 54 5.40 -12.48 -1.93
N SER A 55 4.87 -13.68 -1.67
CA SER A 55 4.49 -14.63 -2.73
C SER A 55 3.37 -14.07 -3.63
N LYS A 56 2.40 -13.34 -3.07
CA LYS A 56 1.36 -12.65 -3.84
C LYS A 56 1.96 -11.51 -4.65
N LEU A 57 2.86 -10.74 -4.04
CA LEU A 57 3.53 -9.64 -4.69
C LEU A 57 4.36 -10.12 -5.88
N ALA A 58 5.08 -11.22 -5.73
CA ALA A 58 5.82 -11.88 -6.81
C ALA A 58 4.91 -12.31 -7.97
N LYS A 59 3.71 -12.84 -7.69
CA LYS A 59 2.74 -13.20 -8.74
C LYS A 59 2.28 -11.97 -9.53
N SER A 60 2.01 -10.84 -8.85
CA SER A 60 1.67 -9.58 -9.51
C SER A 60 2.84 -9.05 -10.34
N ALA A 61 4.04 -9.01 -9.77
CA ALA A 61 5.27 -8.59 -10.46
C ALA A 61 5.51 -9.41 -11.74
N LYS A 62 5.31 -10.73 -11.68
CA LYS A 62 5.40 -11.61 -12.85
C LYS A 62 4.37 -11.28 -13.91
N LYS A 63 3.10 -11.07 -13.51
CA LYS A 63 1.99 -10.79 -14.42
C LYS A 63 2.19 -9.45 -15.15
N GLU A 64 2.59 -8.44 -14.40
CA GLU A 64 2.74 -7.07 -14.89
C GLU A 64 4.12 -6.80 -15.50
N LYS A 65 5.05 -7.75 -15.35
CA LYS A 65 6.47 -7.63 -15.77
C LYS A 65 7.14 -6.39 -15.16
N LEU A 66 6.87 -6.17 -13.87
CA LEU A 66 7.43 -5.07 -13.10
C LEU A 66 8.46 -5.60 -12.11
N PRO A 67 9.54 -4.82 -11.84
CA PRO A 67 10.43 -5.09 -10.73
C PRO A 67 9.72 -4.85 -9.40
N ILE A 68 10.26 -5.47 -8.37
CA ILE A 68 9.88 -5.29 -6.97
C ILE A 68 10.93 -4.40 -6.32
N LEU A 69 10.52 -3.28 -5.74
CA LEU A 69 11.35 -2.50 -4.82
C LEU A 69 11.05 -2.97 -3.39
N LEU A 70 11.94 -3.80 -2.85
CA LEU A 70 11.86 -4.26 -1.47
C LEU A 70 12.65 -3.29 -0.58
N ILE A 71 11.92 -2.54 0.23
CA ILE A 71 12.43 -1.57 1.20
C ILE A 71 12.60 -2.31 2.53
N VAL A 72 13.85 -2.55 2.91
CA VAL A 72 14.19 -3.20 4.18
C VAL A 72 14.40 -2.12 5.24
N SER A 73 13.52 -2.10 6.23
CA SER A 73 13.45 -1.10 7.30
C SER A 73 13.48 -1.76 8.68
N GLN A 74 13.49 -0.93 9.72
CA GLN A 74 13.30 -1.33 11.11
C GLN A 74 12.55 -0.22 11.87
N HIS A 75 11.95 -0.55 13.01
CA HIS A 75 11.38 0.45 13.91
C HIS A 75 12.48 1.34 14.50
N HIS A 76 12.09 2.54 14.93
CA HIS A 76 13.00 3.49 15.58
C HIS A 76 14.25 3.86 14.73
N CYS A 77 14.15 3.78 13.40
CA CYS A 77 15.21 4.16 12.46
C CYS A 77 14.93 5.54 11.83
N PRO A 78 15.66 6.61 12.22
CA PRO A 78 15.44 7.95 11.68
C PRO A 78 15.64 8.04 10.17
N PHE A 79 16.64 7.34 9.63
CA PHE A 79 16.92 7.31 8.19
C PHE A 79 15.80 6.64 7.38
N CYS A 80 15.20 5.56 7.93
CA CYS A 80 14.08 4.86 7.31
C CYS A 80 12.84 5.77 7.28
N VAL A 81 12.56 6.47 8.37
CA VAL A 81 11.47 7.46 8.44
C VAL A 81 11.70 8.58 7.43
N ARG A 82 12.92 9.09 7.32
CA ARG A 82 13.29 10.15 6.38
C ARG A 82 13.10 9.71 4.94
N LEU A 83 13.64 8.54 4.57
CA LEU A 83 13.49 7.97 3.23
C LEU A 83 12.02 7.84 2.83
N LYS A 84 11.19 7.30 3.73
CA LYS A 84 9.76 7.12 3.44
C LYS A 84 9.03 8.44 3.25
N ARG A 85 9.24 9.40 4.17
CA ARG A 85 8.55 10.68 4.14
C ARG A 85 8.93 11.53 2.94
N GLU A 86 10.22 11.60 2.62
CA GLU A 86 10.73 12.55 1.64
C GLU A 86 10.77 11.97 0.22
N ILE A 87 10.84 10.64 0.08
CA ILE A 87 11.01 9.98 -1.23
C ILE A 87 9.86 9.02 -1.52
N ILE A 88 9.70 7.95 -0.72
CA ILE A 88 8.81 6.84 -1.07
C ILE A 88 7.33 7.25 -1.08
N PHE A 89 6.85 7.94 -0.05
CA PHE A 89 5.44 8.36 0.02
C PHE A 89 5.09 9.37 -1.08
N PRO A 90 5.89 10.41 -1.35
CA PRO A 90 5.67 11.27 -2.53
C PRO A 90 5.61 10.48 -3.84
N MET A 91 6.52 9.52 -4.06
CA MET A 91 6.49 8.67 -5.27
C MET A 91 5.20 7.86 -5.36
N GLN A 92 4.72 7.26 -4.27
CA GLN A 92 3.46 6.53 -4.26
C GLN A 92 2.24 7.44 -4.51
N LEU A 93 2.26 8.67 -4.00
CA LEU A 93 1.18 9.64 -4.16
C LEU A 93 1.13 10.23 -5.56
N SER A 94 2.28 10.39 -6.23
CA SER A 94 2.34 10.90 -7.60
C SER A 94 1.57 10.03 -8.60
N GLY A 95 1.56 8.71 -8.37
CA GLY A 95 0.99 7.74 -9.28
C GLY A 95 1.86 7.40 -10.50
N ASP A 96 2.95 8.12 -10.74
CA ASP A 96 3.83 7.99 -11.91
C ASP A 96 4.59 6.64 -11.98
N TYR A 97 4.64 5.94 -10.85
CA TYR A 97 5.40 4.70 -10.67
C TYR A 97 4.54 3.43 -10.68
N GLN A 98 3.21 3.56 -10.76
CA GLN A 98 2.28 2.41 -10.69
C GLN A 98 2.55 1.36 -11.78
N ASP A 99 2.89 1.80 -13.00
CA ASP A 99 3.22 0.91 -14.12
C ASP A 99 4.74 0.68 -14.29
N ARG A 100 5.53 1.03 -13.26
CA ARG A 100 7.00 0.97 -13.30
C ARG A 100 7.60 0.05 -12.26
N VAL A 101 7.00 -0.06 -11.08
CA VAL A 101 7.54 -0.83 -9.95
C VAL A 101 6.45 -1.17 -8.95
N ILE A 102 6.58 -2.35 -8.33
CA ILE A 102 5.79 -2.71 -7.14
C ILE A 102 6.64 -2.46 -5.90
N MET A 103 6.23 -1.52 -5.05
CA MET A 103 6.97 -1.15 -3.84
C MET A 103 6.42 -1.88 -2.61
N VAL A 104 7.30 -2.43 -1.79
CA VAL A 104 6.94 -3.10 -0.53
C VAL A 104 7.95 -2.80 0.56
N GLU A 105 7.48 -2.63 1.79
CA GLU A 105 8.31 -2.51 2.98
C GLU A 105 8.24 -3.77 3.83
N ILE A 106 9.39 -4.21 4.34
CA ILE A 106 9.47 -5.14 5.47
C ILE A 106 10.17 -4.47 6.66
N LEU A 107 9.71 -4.78 7.86
CA LEU A 107 10.30 -4.32 9.11
C LEU A 107 11.01 -5.50 9.77
N LEU A 108 12.35 -5.49 9.79
CA LEU A 108 13.17 -6.62 10.26
C LEU A 108 12.91 -7.01 11.72
N ASP A 109 12.50 -6.04 12.53
CA ASP A 109 12.21 -6.14 13.96
C ASP A 109 10.70 -6.17 14.26
N SER A 110 9.86 -6.41 13.26
CA SER A 110 8.43 -6.66 13.49
C SER A 110 8.21 -7.99 14.20
N ALA A 111 7.27 -8.01 15.14
CA ALA A 111 6.82 -9.24 15.81
C ALA A 111 5.96 -10.12 14.90
N ASP A 112 5.35 -9.53 13.86
CA ASP A 112 4.46 -10.23 12.95
C ASP A 112 5.26 -11.00 11.89
N SER A 113 4.90 -12.27 11.71
CA SER A 113 5.45 -13.08 10.63
C SER A 113 4.89 -12.66 9.27
N ILE A 114 5.71 -12.82 8.24
CA ILE A 114 5.36 -12.53 6.86
C ILE A 114 5.54 -13.78 6.00
N ARG A 115 4.80 -13.87 4.89
CA ARG A 115 5.05 -14.93 3.90
C ARG A 115 6.16 -14.49 2.97
N ASP A 116 7.19 -15.32 2.87
CA ASP A 116 8.28 -15.13 1.91
C ASP A 116 7.80 -15.34 0.46
N LEU A 117 8.73 -15.31 -0.48
CA LEU A 117 8.44 -15.47 -1.91
C LEU A 117 7.95 -16.89 -2.26
N ASP A 118 8.35 -17.89 -1.47
CA ASP A 118 7.91 -19.28 -1.59
C ASP A 118 6.56 -19.54 -0.89
N GLY A 119 6.06 -18.56 -0.12
CA GLY A 119 4.79 -18.60 0.61
C GLY A 119 4.91 -19.14 2.04
N ASN A 120 6.11 -19.44 2.51
CA ASN A 120 6.37 -19.91 3.86
C ASN A 120 6.24 -18.76 4.85
N LEU A 121 5.66 -19.04 6.02
CA LEU A 121 5.56 -18.06 7.09
C LEU A 121 6.92 -17.96 7.81
N VAL A 122 7.56 -16.80 7.74
CA VAL A 122 8.90 -16.55 8.29
C VAL A 122 8.92 -15.27 9.12
N HIS A 123 9.89 -15.19 10.03
CA HIS A 123 10.19 -13.93 10.70
C HIS A 123 10.89 -12.97 9.71
N PRO A 124 10.54 -11.66 9.66
CA PRO A 124 11.13 -10.72 8.70
C PRO A 124 12.66 -10.66 8.70
N SER A 125 13.28 -10.82 9.87
CA SER A 125 14.75 -10.89 9.99
C SER A 125 15.39 -12.03 9.18
N GLN A 126 14.68 -13.14 8.94
CA GLN A 126 15.17 -14.24 8.10
C GLN A 126 15.28 -13.80 6.64
N ILE A 127 14.37 -12.94 6.18
CA ILE A 127 14.45 -12.34 4.83
C ILE A 127 15.63 -11.38 4.75
N GLY A 128 15.82 -10.52 5.76
CA GLY A 128 17.01 -9.66 5.83
C GLY A 128 18.32 -10.45 5.78
N THR A 129 18.38 -11.56 6.52
CA THR A 129 19.54 -12.48 6.53
C THR A 129 19.78 -13.10 5.15
N ALA A 130 18.72 -13.59 4.48
CA ALA A 130 18.83 -14.20 3.16
C ALA A 130 19.41 -13.25 2.09
N TYR A 131 19.14 -11.95 2.21
CA TYR A 131 19.70 -10.92 1.31
C TYR A 131 21.01 -10.30 1.81
N ASN A 132 21.59 -10.77 2.92
CA ASN A 132 22.76 -10.19 3.58
C ASN A 132 22.58 -8.69 3.90
N VAL A 133 21.41 -8.30 4.39
CA VAL A 133 21.15 -6.94 4.84
C VAL A 133 21.75 -6.73 6.23
N TRP A 134 22.64 -5.76 6.34
CA TRP A 134 23.31 -5.40 7.60
C TRP A 134 23.08 -3.93 8.01
N VAL A 135 22.49 -3.13 7.12
CA VAL A 135 22.19 -1.70 7.36
C VAL A 135 20.78 -1.37 6.88
N THR A 136 20.10 -0.45 7.57
CA THR A 136 18.78 0.06 7.18
C THR A 136 18.78 1.58 7.00
N PRO A 137 18.00 2.12 6.06
CA PRO A 137 17.22 1.37 5.08
C PRO A 137 18.12 0.72 4.02
N THR A 138 17.70 -0.41 3.46
CA THR A 138 18.30 -1.00 2.26
C THR A 138 17.22 -1.18 1.20
N LEU A 139 17.49 -0.72 -0.02
CA LEU A 139 16.60 -0.88 -1.17
C LEU A 139 17.12 -1.99 -2.09
N LEU A 140 16.34 -3.06 -2.21
CA LEU A 140 16.62 -4.18 -3.10
C LEU A 140 15.72 -4.08 -4.34
N PHE A 141 16.31 -4.26 -5.51
CA PHE A 141 15.60 -4.25 -6.80
C PHE A 141 15.50 -5.68 -7.31
N LEU A 142 14.33 -6.29 -7.18
CA LEU A 142 14.15 -7.72 -7.42
C LEU A 142 13.29 -8.00 -8.65
N ASP A 143 13.54 -9.13 -9.31
CA ASP A 143 12.56 -9.73 -10.22
C ASP A 143 11.47 -10.51 -9.45
N HIS A 144 10.51 -11.06 -10.19
CA HIS A 144 9.43 -11.85 -9.62
C HIS A 144 9.85 -13.18 -8.97
N THR A 145 11.13 -13.56 -9.06
CA THR A 145 11.70 -14.75 -8.41
C THR A 145 12.48 -14.40 -7.14
N GLY A 146 12.60 -13.11 -6.80
CA GLY A 146 13.40 -12.65 -5.68
C GLY A 146 14.87 -12.44 -5.99
N ARG A 147 15.27 -12.52 -7.27
CA ARG A 147 16.66 -12.25 -7.63
C ARG A 147 16.86 -10.75 -7.76
N GLU A 148 17.95 -10.24 -7.20
CA GLU A 148 18.36 -8.87 -7.51
C GLU A 148 18.66 -8.74 -9.01
N VAL A 149 18.21 -7.65 -9.61
CA VAL A 149 18.42 -7.32 -11.03
C VAL A 149 19.19 -6.01 -11.22
N HIS A 150 19.50 -5.32 -10.13
CA HIS A 150 20.25 -4.07 -10.14
C HIS A 150 20.98 -3.88 -8.79
N ARG A 151 21.99 -2.99 -8.78
CA ARG A 151 22.70 -2.58 -7.56
C ARG A 151 21.73 -2.07 -6.50
N ARG A 152 21.80 -2.66 -5.32
CA ARG A 152 21.07 -2.23 -4.12
C ARG A 152 21.55 -0.85 -3.65
N MET A 153 20.66 -0.11 -2.98
CA MET A 153 21.03 1.16 -2.33
C MET A 153 21.09 0.98 -0.83
N LEU A 154 22.21 1.35 -0.23
CA LEU A 154 22.48 1.19 1.21
C LEU A 154 22.37 2.53 1.93
N GLY A 155 21.57 2.57 2.99
CA GLY A 155 21.38 3.74 3.83
C GLY A 155 20.81 4.94 3.09
N VAL A 156 20.95 6.11 3.72
CA VAL A 156 20.60 7.42 3.17
C VAL A 156 21.71 8.40 3.56
N ASN A 157 22.56 8.77 2.60
CA ASN A 157 23.65 9.72 2.86
C ASN A 157 23.17 11.17 2.66
N THR A 158 22.75 11.51 1.44
CA THR A 158 22.20 12.83 1.07
C THR A 158 20.83 12.63 0.41
N ILE A 159 19.80 13.30 0.93
CA ILE A 159 18.42 13.05 0.47
C ILE A 159 18.13 13.74 -0.86
N GLU A 160 18.81 14.87 -1.10
CA GLU A 160 18.58 15.78 -2.21
C GLU A 160 18.79 15.10 -3.57
N MET A 161 19.77 14.19 -3.65
CA MET A 161 20.06 13.40 -4.85
C MET A 161 19.46 11.99 -4.81
N TYR A 162 18.89 11.58 -3.67
CA TYR A 162 18.44 10.20 -3.47
C TYR A 162 17.33 9.81 -4.45
N GLY A 163 16.37 10.72 -4.67
CA GLY A 163 15.26 10.48 -5.60
C GLY A 163 15.72 10.26 -7.03
N HIS A 164 16.74 11.00 -7.50
CA HIS A 164 17.32 10.83 -8.82
C HIS A 164 17.95 9.44 -8.98
N TYR A 165 18.82 9.04 -8.04
CA TYR A 165 19.47 7.73 -8.10
C TYR A 165 18.49 6.57 -7.95
N LEU A 166 17.41 6.77 -7.17
CA LEU A 166 16.34 5.79 -7.07
C LEU A 166 15.59 5.65 -8.41
N ASP A 167 15.26 6.74 -9.09
CA ASP A 167 14.60 6.70 -10.40
C ASP A 167 15.47 6.00 -11.46
N GLU A 168 16.77 6.32 -11.52
CA GLU A 168 17.72 5.63 -12.41
C GLU A 168 17.77 4.12 -12.13
N SER A 169 17.83 3.73 -10.85
CA SER A 169 17.87 2.33 -10.44
C SER A 169 16.55 1.60 -10.78
N LEU A 170 15.41 2.27 -10.61
CA LEU A 170 14.10 1.74 -11.00
C LEU A 170 13.98 1.55 -12.51
N GLN A 171 14.47 2.52 -13.30
CA GLN A 171 14.49 2.41 -14.76
C GLN A 171 15.38 1.25 -15.23
N ALA A 172 16.56 1.08 -14.62
CA ALA A 172 17.45 -0.02 -14.93
C ALA A 172 16.84 -1.38 -14.55
N ALA A 173 16.26 -1.48 -13.35
CA ALA A 173 15.57 -2.70 -12.89
C ALA A 173 14.38 -3.06 -13.78
N LEU A 174 13.56 -2.09 -14.19
CA LEU A 174 12.46 -2.29 -15.13
C LEU A 174 12.98 -2.78 -16.49
N GLY A 175 14.08 -2.20 -16.98
CA GLY A 175 14.75 -2.65 -18.20
C GLY A 175 15.22 -4.09 -18.12
N ALA A 176 15.85 -4.48 -17.01
CA ALA A 176 16.32 -5.85 -16.76
C ALA A 176 15.14 -6.85 -16.71
N VAL A 177 14.09 -6.55 -15.94
CA VAL A 177 12.89 -7.41 -15.83
C VAL A 177 12.20 -7.57 -17.19
N LYS A 178 12.03 -6.49 -17.97
CA LYS A 178 11.40 -6.56 -19.29
C LYS A 178 12.19 -7.42 -20.29
N LYS A 179 13.51 -7.40 -20.19
CA LYS A 179 14.41 -8.23 -21.02
C LYS A 179 14.54 -9.67 -20.49
N GLY A 180 14.10 -9.94 -19.26
CA GLY A 180 14.40 -11.20 -18.57
C GLY A 180 15.89 -11.37 -18.27
N ASP A 181 16.62 -10.25 -18.12
CA ASP A 181 18.04 -10.25 -17.81
C ASP A 181 18.28 -10.78 -16.39
N ARG A 182 19.16 -11.77 -16.28
CA ARG A 182 19.53 -12.45 -15.04
C ARG A 182 21.05 -12.41 -14.79
N SER A 183 21.76 -11.55 -15.52
CA SER A 183 23.22 -11.44 -15.44
C SER A 183 23.70 -10.75 -14.17
N TYR A 184 22.89 -9.86 -13.59
CA TYR A 184 23.26 -9.19 -12.34
C TYR A 184 23.38 -10.19 -11.19
N THR A 185 24.50 -10.09 -10.48
CA THR A 185 24.79 -10.82 -9.24
C THR A 185 25.41 -9.82 -8.27
N PRO A 186 24.86 -9.65 -7.04
CA PRO A 186 25.44 -8.72 -6.07
C PRO A 186 26.90 -9.08 -5.79
N THR A 187 27.79 -8.10 -5.90
CA THR A 187 29.17 -8.25 -5.48
C THR A 187 29.29 -8.04 -3.97
N VAL A 188 30.41 -8.46 -3.38
CA VAL A 188 30.74 -8.16 -1.97
C VAL A 188 30.67 -6.66 -1.72
N LYS A 189 31.15 -5.86 -2.68
CA LYS A 189 31.10 -4.39 -2.63
C LYS A 189 29.68 -3.84 -2.64
N ASP A 190 28.75 -4.46 -3.37
CA ASP A 190 27.35 -4.04 -3.37
C ASP A 190 26.66 -4.34 -2.04
N ILE A 191 27.06 -5.45 -1.40
CA ILE A 191 26.53 -5.84 -0.09
C ILE A 191 27.11 -4.94 1.00
N GLN A 192 28.43 -4.74 1.05
CA GLN A 192 29.13 -4.02 2.13
C GLN A 192 29.16 -2.49 1.94
N GLY A 193 28.91 -1.99 0.74
CA GLY A 193 29.01 -0.57 0.42
C GLY A 193 30.45 -0.06 0.32
N ASP A 194 30.57 1.26 0.17
CA ASP A 194 31.83 1.98 -0.03
C ASP A 194 32.35 2.64 1.28
N ALA A 195 31.79 2.27 2.44
CA ALA A 195 32.13 2.89 3.72
C ALA A 195 33.51 2.42 4.21
N PRO A 196 34.47 3.33 4.48
CA PRO A 196 35.80 2.95 4.96
C PRO A 196 35.71 2.31 6.35
N GLY A 197 36.37 1.15 6.53
CA GLY A 197 36.54 0.48 7.83
C GLY A 197 35.60 -0.70 8.13
N TYR A 198 34.77 -1.15 7.18
CA TYR A 198 33.94 -2.35 7.34
C TYR A 198 34.59 -3.65 6.82
N ASP A 199 35.68 -3.53 6.08
CA ASP A 199 36.54 -4.63 5.61
C ASP A 199 37.27 -5.36 6.75
N GLN A 200 37.29 -4.77 7.96
CA GLN A 200 37.98 -5.29 9.15
C GLN A 200 37.05 -5.95 10.18
N LEU A 201 35.75 -6.10 9.88
CA LEU A 201 34.75 -6.62 10.83
C LEU A 201 34.36 -8.09 10.60
N TYR A 202 35.02 -8.78 9.68
CA TYR A 202 34.81 -10.22 9.40
C TYR A 202 36.13 -10.95 9.18
#